data_AF-A0A517RIH4-F1
#
_entry.id   AF-A0A517RIH4-F1
#
_cell.length_a   1.000
_cell.length_b   1.000
_cell.length_c   1.000
_cell.angle_alpha   90.00
_cell.angle_beta   90.00
_cell.angle_gamma   90.00
#
_symmetry.space_group_name_H-M   'P 1'
#
loop_
_entity.id
_entity.type
_entity.pdbx_description
1 polymer ?
#
loop_
_entity_poly.entity_id
_entity_poly.type
_entity_poly.pdbx_seq_one_letter_code
_entity_poly.pdbx_strand_id
1 'polypeptide(L)' 'MPFGIKCIFTVAAILVGITFYFIDSKANNAGPDWIWRGGKNDFFRNMICKEDGSFRKYTKAGAYLWFALFILIIWLTP' A
#
# COMPACT_ATOMS: atom_id res chain seq x y z
N MET A 1 6.62 20.31 -14.90
CA MET A 1 6.21 19.03 -15.48
C MET A 1 5.03 19.30 -16.40
N PRO A 2 5.07 18.84 -17.66
CA PRO A 2 3.97 19.03 -18.60
C PRO A 2 2.64 18.52 -18.04
N PHE A 3 1.55 19.23 -18.32
CA PHE A 3 0.21 18.91 -17.80
C PHE A 3 -0.19 17.45 -18.07
N GLY A 4 0.04 16.95 -19.29
CA GLY A 4 -0.28 15.57 -19.65
C GLY A 4 0.43 14.53 -18.77
N ILE A 5 1.69 14.79 -18.40
CA ILE A 5 2.46 13.89 -17.53
C ILE A 5 1.92 13.92 -16.10
N LYS A 6 1.52 15.09 -15.58
CA LYS A 6 0.87 15.21 -14.27
C LYS A 6 -0.42 14.39 -14.20
N CYS A 7 -1.24 14.43 -15.26
CA CYS A 7 -2.47 13.65 -15.34
C CYS A 7 -2.21 12.14 -15.35
N ILE A 8 -1.22 11.66 -16.12
CA ILE A 8 -0.87 10.24 -16.17
C ILE A 8 -0.48 9.73 -14.78
N PHE A 9 0.41 10.43 -14.08
CA PHE A 9 0.82 10.02 -12.74
C PHE A 9 -0.33 10.09 -11.72
N THR A 10 -1.20 11.10 -11.83
CA THR A 10 -2.37 11.20 -10.96
C THR A 10 -3.32 10.02 -11.16
N VAL A 11 -3.62 9.67 -12.42
CA VAL A 11 -4.45 8.50 -12.74
C VAL A 11 -3.81 7.21 -12.24
N ALA A 12 -2.50 7.01 -12.47
CA ALA A 12 -1.79 5.84 -11.97
C ALA A 12 -1.84 5.76 -10.44
N ALA A 13 -1.62 6.86 -9.71
CA ALA A 13 -1.69 6.92 -8.26
C ALA A 13 -3.10 6.59 -7.73
N ILE A 14 -4.15 7.09 -8.39
CA ILE A 14 -5.54 6.78 -8.04
C ILE A 14 -5.84 5.30 -8.26
N LEU A 15 -5.45 4.74 -9.41
CA LEU A 15 -5.66 3.31 -9.72
C LEU A 15 -4.98 2.41 -8.68
N VAL A 16 -3.74 2.72 -8.30
CA VAL A 16 -3.06 1.99 -7.23
C VAL A 16 -3.75 2.21 -5.88
N GLY A 17 -4.19 3.44 -5.56
CA GLY A 17 -4.96 3.70 -4.35
C GLY A 17 -6.25 2.86 -4.26
N ILE A 18 -6.95 2.66 -5.38
CA ILE A 18 -8.14 1.81 -5.47
C ILE A 18 -7.79 0.35 -5.19
N THR A 19 -6.65 -0.18 -5.67
CA THR A 19 -6.27 -1.57 -5.35
C THR A 19 -6.04 -1.74 -3.85
N PHE A 20 -5.39 -0.77 -3.19
CA PHE A 20 -5.28 -0.76 -1.73
C PHE A 20 -6.64 -0.71 -1.01
N TYR A 21 -7.67 -0.11 -1.61
CA TYR A 21 -9.03 -0.11 -1.07
C TYR A 21 -9.65 -1.50 -1.00
N PHE A 22 -9.39 -2.35 -2.00
CA PHE A 22 -9.93 -3.70 -2.03
C PHE A 22 -9.10 -4.73 -1.25
N ILE A 23 -7.93 -4.36 -0.73
CA ILE A 23 -7.19 -5.23 0.19
C ILE A 23 -7.97 -5.34 1.50
N ASP A 24 -8.48 -6.54 1.76
CA ASP A 24 -9.08 -6.91 3.05
C ASP A 24 -7.98 -6.93 4.12
N SER A 25 -8.17 -6.12 5.16
CA SER A 25 -7.25 -6.03 6.28
C SER A 25 -7.29 -7.26 7.19
N LYS A 26 -8.42 -7.98 7.22
CA LYS A 26 -8.66 -9.14 8.08
C LYS A 26 -8.25 -10.46 7.44
N ALA A 27 -8.14 -10.51 6.11
CA ALA A 27 -7.64 -11.69 5.41
C ALA A 27 -6.13 -11.89 5.70
N ASN A 28 -5.74 -13.14 5.97
CA ASN A 28 -4.34 -13.48 6.12
C ASN A 28 -3.66 -13.54 4.74
N ASN A 29 -3.27 -12.36 4.24
CA ASN A 29 -2.57 -12.21 2.96
C ASN A 29 -1.06 -12.51 3.07
N ALA A 30 -0.63 -13.31 4.07
CA ALA A 30 0.78 -13.69 4.24
C ALA A 30 1.29 -14.61 3.13
N GLY A 31 0.40 -15.21 2.33
CA GLY A 31 0.78 -16.22 1.36
C GLY A 31 1.29 -17.51 2.03
N PRO A 32 1.82 -18.46 1.23
CA PRO A 32 2.28 -19.76 1.72
C PRO A 32 3.47 -19.67 2.68
N ASP A 33 3.55 -20.56 3.67
CA ASP A 33 4.63 -20.54 4.67
C ASP A 33 6.04 -20.64 4.07
N TRP A 34 6.20 -21.33 2.93
CA TRP A 34 7.50 -21.56 2.28
C TRP A 34 8.15 -20.29 1.70
N ILE A 35 7.40 -19.19 1.53
CA ILE A 35 7.97 -17.92 1.06
C ILE A 35 8.72 -17.18 2.19
N TRP A 36 8.45 -17.55 3.45
CA TRP A 36 9.03 -16.92 4.63
C TRP A 36 10.19 -17.75 5.16
N ARG A 37 11.33 -17.12 5.43
CA ARG A 37 12.52 -17.82 5.94
C ARG A 37 12.25 -18.54 7.26
N GLY A 38 11.42 -17.94 8.12
CA GLY A 38 10.98 -18.53 9.39
C GLY A 38 9.61 -19.22 9.35
N GLY A 39 9.02 -19.41 8.16
CA GLY A 39 7.68 -19.99 8.01
C GLY A 39 6.61 -19.20 8.77
N LYS A 40 5.86 -19.87 9.65
CA LYS A 40 4.83 -19.25 10.50
C LYS A 40 5.40 -18.34 11.60
N ASN A 41 6.63 -18.59 12.03
CA ASN A 41 7.25 -17.86 13.13
C ASN A 41 8.15 -16.71 12.64
N ASP A 42 8.17 -16.43 11.34
CA ASP A 42 8.98 -15.36 10.77
C ASP A 42 8.57 -14.00 11.36
N PHE A 43 9.54 -13.28 11.91
CA PHE A 43 9.33 -11.98 12.54
C PHE A 43 8.77 -10.95 11.54
N PHE A 44 9.28 -10.94 10.31
CA PHE A 44 8.83 -10.01 9.28
C PHE A 44 7.42 -10.34 8.82
N ARG A 45 7.09 -11.64 8.70
CA ARG A 45 5.72 -12.08 8.42
C ARG A 45 4.76 -11.60 9.48
N ASN A 46 5.07 -11.84 10.75
CA ASN A 46 4.18 -11.52 11.85
C ASN A 46 4.07 -10.01 12.09
N MET A 47 5.07 -9.23 11.68
CA MET A 47 5.00 -7.77 11.69
C MET A 47 4.07 -7.22 10.59
N ILE A 48 4.25 -7.67 9.35
CA ILE A 48 3.55 -7.13 8.17
C ILE A 48 2.16 -7.75 8.01
N CYS A 49 2.05 -9.06 8.23
CA CYS A 49 0.85 -9.86 8.06
C CYS A 49 0.27 -10.31 9.40
N LYS A 50 0.34 -9.42 10.39
CA LYS A 50 -0.20 -9.59 11.73
C LYS A 50 -1.63 -10.19 11.68
N GLU A 51 -1.86 -11.22 12.49
CA GLU A 51 -3.12 -11.99 12.47
C GLU A 51 -4.34 -11.12 12.80
N ASP A 52 -4.17 -10.09 13.61
CA ASP A 52 -5.21 -9.11 13.98
C ASP A 52 -5.56 -8.11 12.84
N GLY A 53 -4.81 -8.13 11.74
CA GLY A 53 -5.01 -7.23 10.61
C GLY A 53 -4.70 -5.75 10.90
N SER A 54 -4.16 -5.42 12.08
CA SER A 54 -3.92 -4.05 12.52
C SER A 54 -2.90 -3.33 11.64
N PHE A 55 -1.80 -4.00 11.29
CA PHE A 55 -0.79 -3.45 10.37
C PHE A 55 -1.43 -3.03 9.05
N ARG A 56 -2.21 -3.93 8.41
CA ARG A 56 -2.90 -3.65 7.15
C ARG A 56 -3.87 -2.47 7.27
N LYS A 57 -4.61 -2.36 8.39
CA LYS A 57 -5.52 -1.24 8.65
C LYS A 57 -4.80 0.11 8.70
N TYR A 58 -3.72 0.21 9.47
CA TYR A 58 -2.97 1.47 9.60
C TYR A 58 -2.13 1.79 8.37
N THR A 59 -1.51 0.77 7.77
CA THR A 59 -0.73 0.92 6.53
C THR A 59 -1.62 1.35 5.37
N LYS A 60 -2.89 0.94 5.32
CA LYS A 60 -3.85 1.42 4.30
C LYS A 60 -4.13 2.91 4.44
N ALA A 61 -4.39 3.40 5.65
CA ALA A 61 -4.54 4.83 5.92
C ALA A 61 -3.25 5.61 5.58
N GLY A 62 -2.09 5.08 6.00
CA GLY A 62 -0.79 5.64 5.66
C GLY A 62 -0.51 5.68 4.15
N ALA A 63 -0.88 4.62 3.42
CA ALA A 63 -0.74 4.54 1.97
C ALA A 63 -1.58 5.62 1.27
N TYR A 64 -2.82 5.86 1.71
CA TYR A 64 -3.63 6.95 1.16
C TYR A 64 -3.02 8.33 1.40
N LEU A 65 -2.50 8.57 2.60
CA LEU A 65 -1.77 9.80 2.91
C LEU A 65 -0.55 9.96 1.99
N TRP A 66 0.22 8.90 1.78
CA TRP A 66 1.35 8.90 0.86
C TRP A 66 0.94 9.20 -0.59
N PHE A 67 -0.13 8.58 -1.10
CA PHE A 67 -0.63 8.88 -2.44
C PHE A 67 -1.15 10.31 -2.57
N ALA A 68 -1.83 10.83 -1.56
CA ALA A 68 -2.28 12.22 -1.54
C ALA A 68 -1.10 13.20 -1.56
N LEU A 69 -0.07 12.96 -0.75
CA LEU A 69 1.17 13.75 -0.75
C LEU A 69 1.91 13.65 -2.08
N PHE A 70 1.97 12.46 -2.67
CA PHE A 70 2.59 12.25 -3.98
C PHE A 70 1.89 13.06 -5.07
N ILE A 71 0.56 13.02 -5.12
CA ILE A 71 -0.25 13.82 -6.04
C ILE A 71 0.02 15.31 -5.79
N LEU A 72 0.01 15.75 -4.52
CA LEU A 72 0.29 17.14 -4.17
C LEU A 72 1.66 17.60 -4.70
N ILE A 73 2.71 16.79 -4.51
CA ILE A 73 4.06 17.09 -5.01
C ILE A 73 4.07 17.23 -6.54
N ILE A 74 3.44 16.30 -7.27
CA ILE A 74 3.35 16.37 -8.74
C ILE A 74 2.73 17.69 -9.19
N TRP A 75 1.67 18.13 -8.52
CA TRP A 75 0.97 19.36 -8.88
C TRP A 75 1.74 20.62 -8.50
N LEU A 76 2.47 20.62 -7.38
CA LEU A 76 3.35 21.71 -6.95
C LEU A 76 4.65 21.81 -7.76
N THR A 77 5.05 20.74 -8.45
CA THR A 77 6.27 20.75 -9.26
C THR A 77 6.04 21.63 -10.51
N PRO A 78 6.90 22.63 -10.77
CA PRO A 78 6.79 23.51 -11.94
C PRO A 78 6.93 22.69 -13.22
#